data_AF-A0A6I4MXV5-F1
#
_entry.id   AF-A0A6I4MXV5-F1
#
_cell.length_a   1.000
_cell.length_b   1.000
_cell.length_c   1.000
_cell.angle_alpha   90.00
_cell.angle_beta   90.00
_cell.angle_gamma   90.00
#
_symmetry.space_group_name_H-M   'P 1'
#
loop_
_entity.id
_entity.type
_entity.pdbx_description
1 polymer ?
#
loop_
_entity_poly.entity_id
_entity_poly.type
_entity_poly.pdbx_seq_one_letter_code
_entity_poly.pdbx_strand_id
1 'polypeptide(L)'
;MLLAARSPKLAPALRQAREDGLHHLVLDGTLIRTDRAKADRPCYSAKHRMHGMNVQVISGPDGTILWTPGAMPGKTHDLAAARI
;
A
#
# COMPACT_ATOMS: atom_id res chain seq x y z
N MET A 1 1.76 -2.97 -14.12
CA MET A 1 0.33 -3.10 -13.75
C MET A 1 -0.34 -1.73 -13.81
N LEU A 2 -1.58 -1.65 -14.34
CA LEU A 2 -2.30 -0.39 -14.56
C LEU A 2 -2.57 0.41 -13.26
N LEU A 3 -2.76 -0.28 -12.13
CA LEU A 3 -3.03 0.33 -10.81
C LEU A 3 -1.85 1.14 -10.25
N ALA A 4 -0.60 0.77 -10.56
CA ALA A 4 0.58 1.48 -10.06
C ALA A 4 0.94 2.74 -10.86
N ALA A 5 0.48 2.82 -12.10
CA ALA A 5 0.73 3.97 -12.96
C ALA A 5 -0.21 5.17 -12.68
N ARG A 6 -1.29 4.97 -11.92
CA ARG A 6 -2.34 6.00 -11.66
C ARG A 6 -2.46 6.41 -10.20
N SER A 7 -1.47 6.07 -9.38
CA SER A 7 -1.56 6.29 -7.94
C SER A 7 -1.31 7.75 -7.59
N PRO A 8 -2.14 8.36 -6.72
CA PRO A 8 -1.87 9.71 -6.23
C PRO A 8 -0.51 9.75 -5.52
N LYS A 9 0.22 10.87 -5.65
CA LYS A 9 1.50 11.03 -4.95
C LYS A 9 1.26 11.09 -3.45
N LEU A 10 2.17 10.50 -2.67
CA LEU A 10 2.09 10.47 -1.20
C LEU A 10 2.23 11.87 -0.56
N ALA A 11 3.11 12.71 -1.11
CA ALA A 11 3.42 14.02 -0.55
C ALA A 11 2.21 14.96 -0.35
N PRO A 12 1.30 15.11 -1.33
CA PRO A 12 0.03 15.82 -1.12
C PRO A 12 -0.81 15.32 0.04
N ALA A 13 -0.96 14.00 0.20
CA ALA A 13 -1.75 13.41 1.27
C ALA A 13 -1.15 13.68 2.65
N LEU A 14 0.17 13.61 2.78
CA LEU A 14 0.86 13.94 4.03
C LEU A 14 0.78 15.44 4.37
N ARG A 15 0.78 16.32 3.37
CA ARG A 15 0.55 17.77 3.59
C ARG A 15 -0.85 18.03 4.11
N GLN A 16 -1.87 17.44 3.49
CA GLN A 16 -3.26 17.59 3.93
C GLN A 16 -3.44 17.07 5.35
N ALA A 17 -2.92 15.88 5.67
CA ALA A 17 -2.97 15.32 7.02
C ALA A 17 -2.37 16.25 8.09
N ARG A 18 -1.29 16.96 7.74
CA ARG A 18 -0.66 17.95 8.62
C ARG A 18 -1.52 19.21 8.77
N GLU A 19 -2.13 19.69 7.69
CA GLU A 19 -3.06 20.84 7.71
C GLU A 19 -4.32 20.52 8.53
N ASP A 20 -4.78 19.28 8.49
CA ASP A 20 -5.92 18.77 9.25
C ASP A 20 -5.57 18.50 10.73
N GLY A 21 -4.33 18.74 11.16
CA GLY A 21 -3.90 18.61 12.55
C GLY A 21 -3.71 17.16 13.03
N LEU A 22 -3.59 16.19 12.11
CA LEU A 22 -3.38 14.79 12.50
C LEU A 22 -1.97 14.60 13.09
N HIS A 23 -1.91 14.17 14.35
CA HIS A 23 -0.64 13.99 15.08
C HIS A 23 0.08 12.67 14.75
N HIS A 24 -0.67 11.68 14.26
CA HIS A 24 -0.12 10.40 13.83
C HIS A 24 -0.97 9.81 12.70
N LEU A 25 -0.36 8.92 11.92
CA LEU A 25 -0.96 8.24 10.80
C LEU A 25 -0.67 6.75 10.92
N VAL A 26 -1.60 5.92 10.45
CA VAL A 26 -1.42 4.47 10.40
C VAL A 26 -1.10 4.08 8.96
N LEU A 27 0.04 3.42 8.76
CA LEU A 27 0.40 2.77 7.52
C LEU A 27 0.15 1.27 7.67
N ASP A 28 -0.70 0.70 6.82
CA ASP A 28 -0.97 -0.73 6.80
C ASP A 28 -0.99 -1.30 5.38
N GLY A 29 -0.63 -2.57 5.25
CA GLY A 29 -0.52 -3.30 3.99
C GLY A 29 -1.54 -4.43 3.89
N THR A 30 -2.44 -4.34 2.92
CA THR A 30 -3.40 -5.41 2.61
C THR A 30 -2.95 -6.21 1.39
N LEU A 31 -2.84 -7.53 1.54
CA LEU A 31 -2.56 -8.43 0.43
C LEU A 31 -3.86 -8.82 -0.29
N ILE A 32 -4.05 -8.31 -1.51
CA ILE A 32 -5.14 -8.73 -2.39
C ILE A 32 -4.69 -9.98 -3.15
N ARG A 33 -5.37 -11.10 -2.89
CA ARG A 33 -5.12 -12.37 -3.57
C ARG A 33 -5.23 -12.22 -5.08
N THR A 34 -4.30 -12.85 -5.82
CA THR A 34 -4.42 -13.02 -7.27
C THR A 34 -4.00 -14.43 -7.68
N ASP A 35 -4.76 -15.04 -8.58
CA ASP A 35 -4.52 -16.35 -9.17
C ASP A 35 -3.57 -16.29 -10.39
N ARG A 36 -3.50 -15.13 -11.04
CA ARG A 36 -2.72 -14.87 -12.27
C ARG A 36 -1.20 -14.89 -12.08
N ALA A 37 -0.70 -14.96 -10.85
CA ALA A 37 0.71 -14.77 -10.53
C ALA A 37 1.47 -16.05 -10.12
N LYS A 38 0.93 -17.25 -10.39
CA LYS A 38 1.61 -18.53 -10.05
C LYS A 38 3.00 -18.69 -10.67
N ALA A 39 3.29 -17.99 -11.77
CA ALA A 39 4.62 -17.97 -12.41
C ALA A 39 5.51 -16.80 -11.94
N ASP A 40 4.98 -15.85 -11.17
CA ASP A 40 5.63 -14.58 -10.83
C ASP A 40 6.00 -14.54 -9.33
N ARG A 41 7.15 -15.14 -8.99
CA ARG A 41 7.72 -15.21 -7.63
C ARG A 41 7.70 -13.87 -6.85
N PRO A 42 7.93 -12.69 -7.46
CA PRO A 42 7.75 -11.39 -6.80
C PRO A 42 6.40 -11.17 -6.12
N CYS A 43 5.33 -11.79 -6.62
CA CYS A 43 3.98 -11.64 -6.08
C CYS A 43 3.67 -12.63 -4.94
N TYR A 44 4.58 -13.54 -4.60
CA TYR A 44 4.38 -14.44 -3.47
C TYR A 44 4.71 -13.74 -2.15
N SER A 45 3.71 -13.64 -1.28
CA SER A 45 3.88 -13.15 0.09
C SER A 45 4.21 -14.32 1.01
N ALA A 46 5.43 -14.36 1.53
CA ALA A 46 5.83 -15.39 2.51
C ALA A 46 5.01 -15.29 3.81
N LYS A 47 4.71 -14.07 4.26
CA LYS A 47 3.87 -13.80 5.45
C LYS A 47 2.49 -14.47 5.34
N HIS A 48 1.84 -14.34 4.20
CA HIS A 48 0.48 -14.85 3.97
C HIS A 48 0.46 -16.21 3.26
N ARG A 49 1.63 -16.73 2.89
CA ARG A 49 1.84 -17.97 2.12
C ARG A 49 1.01 -18.06 0.85
N MET A 50 0.78 -16.93 0.19
CA MET A 50 -0.10 -16.83 -0.98
C MET A 50 0.41 -15.81 -2.00
N HIS A 51 -0.03 -15.97 -3.24
CA HIS A 51 0.23 -14.99 -4.30
C HIS A 51 -0.80 -13.86 -4.22
N GLY A 52 -0.30 -12.63 -4.33
CA GLY A 52 -1.13 -11.45 -4.22
C GLY A 52 -0.36 -10.17 -4.51
N MET A 53 -1.11 -9.08 -4.60
CA MET A 53 -0.57 -7.74 -4.67
C MET A 53 -0.72 -7.08 -3.31
N ASN A 54 0.35 -6.50 -2.78
CA ASN A 54 0.29 -5.69 -1.57
C ASN A 54 -0.18 -4.27 -1.95
N VAL A 55 -1.28 -3.83 -1.36
CA VAL A 55 -1.76 -2.45 -1.43
C VAL A 55 -1.57 -1.83 -0.05
N GLN A 56 -0.79 -0.75 0.03
CA GLN A 56 -0.68 -0.01 1.27
C GLN A 56 -1.83 0.98 1.42
N VAL A 57 -2.11 1.36 2.65
CA VAL A 57 -3.10 2.36 3.00
C VAL A 57 -2.49 3.24 4.07
N ILE A 58 -2.62 4.55 3.90
CA ILE A 58 -2.44 5.50 5.00
C ILE A 58 -3.82 5.92 5.46
N SER A 59 -4.03 5.84 6.77
CA SER A 59 -5.26 6.25 7.42
C SER A 59 -4.99 7.16 8.61
N GLY A 60 -5.99 8.00 8.91
CA GLY A 60 -6.06 8.76 10.15
C GLY A 60 -6.33 7.87 11.35
N PRO A 61 -6.20 8.41 12.58
CA PRO A 61 -6.44 7.68 13.82
C PRO A 61 -7.88 7.17 13.98
N ASP A 62 -8.82 7.79 13.28
CA ASP A 62 -10.23 7.41 13.19
C ASP A 62 -10.50 6.31 12.15
N GLY A 63 -9.47 5.85 11.44
CA GLY A 63 -9.57 4.87 10.36
C GLY A 63 -9.93 5.45 8.99
N THR A 64 -10.06 6.79 8.87
CA THR A 64 -10.33 7.44 7.58
C THR A 64 -9.16 7.21 6.63
N ILE A 65 -9.42 6.66 5.44
CA ILE A 65 -8.38 6.43 4.43
C ILE A 65 -7.98 7.77 3.79
N LEU A 66 -6.71 8.12 3.91
CA LEU A 66 -6.13 9.34 3.37
C LEU A 66 -5.38 9.10 2.05
N TRP A 67 -4.83 7.89 1.86
CA TRP A 67 -4.05 7.57 0.67
C TRP A 67 -3.87 6.06 0.45
N THR A 68 -3.77 5.68 -0.83
CA THR A 68 -3.38 4.32 -1.26
C THR A 68 -2.42 4.41 -2.45
N PRO A 69 -1.23 3.78 -2.43
CA PRO A 69 -0.38 3.66 -3.60
C PRO A 69 -0.93 2.62 -4.57
N GLY A 70 -0.18 2.49 -5.66
CA GLY A 70 -0.31 1.41 -6.60
C GLY A 70 -0.16 0.05 -5.96
N ALA A 71 -0.83 -0.93 -6.55
CA ALA A 71 -0.59 -2.33 -6.24
C ALA A 71 0.89 -2.68 -6.44
N MET A 72 1.55 -3.17 -5.39
CA MET A 72 2.93 -3.64 -5.37
C MET A 72 2.98 -5.17 -5.31
N PRO A 73 4.10 -5.80 -5.71
CA PRO A 73 4.26 -7.24 -5.55
C PRO A 73 4.07 -7.67 -4.08
N GLY A 74 3.41 -8.81 -3.84
CA GLY A 74 3.09 -9.31 -2.49
C GLY A 74 4.28 -9.56 -1.56
N LYS A 75 5.52 -9.58 -2.08
CA LYS A 75 6.76 -9.65 -1.30
C LYS A 75 7.17 -8.30 -0.69
N THR A 76 6.67 -7.18 -1.20
CA THR A 76 7.08 -5.85 -0.74
C THR A 76 6.69 -5.64 0.73
N HIS A 77 7.69 -5.36 1.56
CA HIS A 77 7.48 -4.99 2.97
C HIS A 77 6.98 -3.55 3.09
N ASP A 78 6.23 -3.27 4.16
CA ASP A 78 5.55 -1.99 4.37
C ASP A 78 6.51 -0.80 4.35
N LEU A 79 7.70 -0.95 4.96
CA LEU A 79 8.75 0.09 4.94
C LEU A 79 9.29 0.37 3.54
N ALA A 80 9.38 -0.64 2.67
CA ALA A 80 9.83 -0.45 1.30
C ALA A 80 8.75 0.24 0.46
N ALA A 81 7.48 -0.08 0.73
CA ALA A 81 6.34 0.52 0.06
C ALA A 81 6.15 2.01 0.39
N ALA A 82 6.45 2.41 1.63
CA ALA A 82 6.39 3.81 2.07
C ALA A 82 7.44 4.73 1.44
N ARG A 83 8.40 4.18 0.68
CA ARG A 83 9.53 4.91 0.09
C ARG A 83 9.43 5.09 -1.43
N ILE A 84 8.33 4.65 -2.06
CA ILE A 84 8.11 4.69 -3.52
C ILE A 84 7.31 5.92 -3.91
#